data_AF-A0A8K0U2X3-F1
#
_entry.id   AF-A0A8K0U2X3-F1
#
_cell.length_a   1.000
_cell.length_b   1.000
_cell.length_c   1.000
_cell.angle_alpha   90.00
_cell.angle_beta   90.00
_cell.angle_gamma   90.00
#
_symmetry.space_group_name_H-M   'P 1'
#
loop_
_entity.id
_entity.type
_entity.pdbx_description
1 polymer ?
#
loop_
_entity_poly.entity_id
_entity_poly.type
_entity_poly.pdbx_seq_one_letter_code
_entity_poly.pdbx_strand_id
1 'polypeptide(L)'
;MEANCNISQDQAHLSERLKLLHHLGYLGPFVDGSSDADVEGAHILDAIALALTTDKPGKIFAAAFDKRQGVTLVLAKNGPVTDEDNRTVRGLIQAITAPSTKHVPDIYPFLLSRGRNSIEKQARKIFEAADKFSRHIDAISEPYESHKYSTRLPTLDEEFPGSTHYRQAYETKQALTSTSMMHNLVKDLQGLCTEHFEKKDKRFTLLVLAVFMLCSCRFLSWACNNMDAEDLQSAQDLKRRLSKFCRYLKSMDKLIGHAKRMPSSIQYRWVNPIYDGESTLALPDKHLSVISRVFGGSLSESDEQILDERLHDLQEKWSSSRNVTIRLHVEIRLLLHLSDPSIGEDQPMPIGCSKRTCLCCTLWIEEYNRNFKTNWLTSGSSGKPRVDWALPHANAAVADKSKGNVVDNAVLRRVSHCLKRELWAMLPDEDEFTTDPAFYVTLDPQGDRWACLRSLTERRQELDRKRRLLAKSKEHTAPAGKALLASFKHLVLAMAASRSESEVFADQALLAQQF
;
A
#
# COMPACT_ATOMS: atom_id res chain seq x y z
N MET A 1 24.03 7.76 -34.33
CA MET A 1 23.22 6.53 -34.47
C MET A 1 23.49 5.55 -33.33
N GLU A 2 24.73 5.37 -32.88
CA GLU A 2 25.11 4.45 -31.79
C GLU A 2 24.35 4.70 -30.46
N ALA A 3 24.16 5.97 -30.05
CA ALA A 3 23.45 6.30 -28.80
C ALA A 3 21.99 5.82 -28.77
N ASN A 4 21.29 5.79 -29.91
CA ASN A 4 19.90 5.33 -29.98
C ASN A 4 19.81 3.79 -29.90
N CYS A 5 20.84 3.07 -30.36
CA CYS A 5 20.89 1.62 -30.28
C CYS A 5 21.02 1.14 -28.83
N ASN A 6 21.88 1.80 -28.05
CA ASN A 6 22.12 1.44 -26.63
C ASN A 6 20.85 1.63 -25.78
N ILE A 7 20.12 2.72 -25.98
CA ILE A 7 18.87 3.01 -25.26
C ILE A 7 17.82 1.91 -25.48
N SER A 8 17.66 1.46 -26.73
CA SER A 8 16.73 0.38 -27.05
C SER A 8 17.12 -0.93 -26.38
N GLN A 9 18.42 -1.21 -26.29
CA GLN A 9 18.94 -2.42 -25.66
C GLN A 9 18.80 -2.38 -24.13
N ASP A 10 19.10 -1.26 -23.48
CA ASP A 10 18.94 -1.08 -22.04
C ASP A 10 17.48 -1.22 -21.61
N GLN A 11 16.57 -0.65 -22.38
CA GLN A 11 15.14 -0.82 -22.16
C GLN A 11 14.72 -2.29 -22.31
N ALA A 12 15.25 -3.00 -23.31
CA ALA A 12 14.95 -4.41 -23.51
C ALA A 12 15.38 -5.25 -22.30
N HIS A 13 16.65 -5.10 -21.90
CA HIS A 13 17.20 -5.78 -20.73
C HIS A 13 16.45 -5.43 -19.44
N LEU A 14 16.02 -4.18 -19.26
CA LEU A 14 15.22 -3.79 -18.11
C LEU A 14 13.87 -4.51 -18.09
N SER A 15 13.13 -4.50 -19.19
CA SER A 15 11.83 -5.16 -19.28
C SER A 15 11.96 -6.67 -19.02
N GLU A 16 12.99 -7.32 -19.56
CA GLU A 16 13.28 -8.73 -19.28
C GLU A 16 13.49 -8.99 -17.78
N ARG A 17 14.34 -8.19 -17.12
CA ARG A 17 14.64 -8.32 -15.70
C ARG A 17 13.42 -8.08 -14.82
N LEU A 18 12.60 -7.08 -15.16
CA LEU A 18 11.36 -6.78 -14.45
C LEU A 18 10.33 -7.89 -14.61
N LYS A 19 10.27 -8.55 -15.77
CA LYS A 19 9.39 -9.70 -15.99
C LYS A 19 9.84 -10.88 -15.12
N LEU A 20 11.13 -11.19 -15.07
CA LEU A 20 11.66 -12.21 -14.17
C LEU A 20 11.32 -11.89 -12.71
N LEU A 21 11.67 -10.71 -12.21
CA LEU A 21 11.33 -10.28 -10.84
C LEU A 21 9.83 -10.39 -10.54
N HIS A 22 8.97 -10.04 -11.51
CA HIS A 22 7.51 -10.16 -11.35
C HIS A 22 7.09 -11.61 -11.12
N HIS A 23 7.63 -12.54 -11.91
CA HIS A 23 7.34 -13.97 -11.78
C HIS A 23 7.92 -14.60 -10.52
N LEU A 24 9.08 -14.12 -10.06
CA LEU A 24 9.67 -14.53 -8.78
C LEU A 24 8.88 -14.00 -7.56
N GLY A 25 7.81 -13.23 -7.77
CA GLY A 25 7.00 -12.67 -6.69
C GLY A 25 7.74 -11.59 -5.90
N TYR A 26 8.77 -10.99 -6.48
CA TYR A 26 9.60 -9.99 -5.81
C TYR A 26 8.76 -8.80 -5.32
N LEU A 27 8.94 -8.46 -4.05
CA LEU A 27 8.43 -7.25 -3.43
C LEU A 27 9.60 -6.43 -2.92
N GLY A 28 9.82 -5.28 -3.55
CA GLY A 28 10.85 -4.34 -3.11
C GLY A 28 10.62 -3.84 -1.69
N PRO A 29 11.67 -3.27 -1.06
CA PRO A 29 11.58 -2.73 0.29
C PRO A 29 10.42 -1.72 0.38
N PHE A 30 9.50 -1.96 1.32
CA PHE A 30 8.46 -0.99 1.63
C PHE A 30 9.13 0.29 2.14
N VAL A 31 8.88 1.40 1.47
CA VAL A 31 9.25 2.74 1.95
C VAL A 31 8.04 3.22 2.73
N ASP A 32 8.10 3.11 4.05
CA ASP A 32 7.06 3.64 4.95
C ASP A 32 7.66 4.75 5.85
N GLY A 33 8.77 5.36 5.41
CA GLY A 33 9.65 6.18 6.25
C GLY A 33 9.47 7.70 6.17
N SER A 34 8.53 8.22 5.40
CA SER A 34 8.26 9.66 5.37
C SER A 34 7.36 10.08 6.53
N SER A 35 7.59 11.27 7.09
CA SER A 35 6.76 11.81 8.18
C SER A 35 5.28 11.83 7.78
N ASP A 36 4.38 11.53 8.73
CA ASP A 36 2.93 11.47 8.47
C ASP A 36 2.37 12.75 7.83
N ALA A 37 2.97 13.92 8.15
CA ALA A 37 2.57 15.21 7.62
C ALA A 37 2.92 15.40 6.14
N ASP A 38 4.10 14.94 5.72
CA ASP A 38 4.54 15.06 4.31
C ASP A 38 3.72 14.12 3.40
N VAL A 39 3.33 12.96 3.95
CA VAL A 39 2.50 11.97 3.26
C VAL A 39 1.05 12.43 3.11
N GLU A 40 0.56 13.30 4.00
CA GLU A 40 -0.82 13.79 3.94
C GLU A 40 -1.15 14.46 2.61
N GLY A 41 -0.23 15.28 2.10
CA GLY A 41 -0.38 15.91 0.78
C GLY A 41 -0.51 14.87 -0.35
N ALA A 42 0.29 13.81 -0.29
CA ALA A 42 0.23 12.72 -1.25
C ALA A 42 -1.07 11.92 -1.15
N HIS A 43 -1.64 11.73 0.05
CA HIS A 43 -2.92 11.07 0.24
C HIS A 43 -4.12 11.86 -0.30
N ILE A 44 -4.12 13.19 -0.18
CA ILE A 44 -5.12 14.05 -0.81
C ILE A 44 -5.03 13.91 -2.34
N LEU A 45 -3.82 13.92 -2.89
CA LEU A 45 -3.60 13.75 -4.32
C LEU A 45 -3.95 12.32 -4.80
N ASP A 46 -3.73 11.28 -3.99
CA ASP A 46 -4.19 9.92 -4.27
C ASP A 46 -5.72 9.88 -4.37
N ALA A 47 -6.40 10.55 -3.44
CA ALA A 47 -7.85 10.65 -3.44
C ALA A 47 -8.34 11.30 -4.74
N ILE A 48 -7.75 12.43 -5.15
CA ILE A 48 -8.05 13.05 -6.45
C ILE A 48 -7.83 12.04 -7.58
N ALA A 49 -6.64 11.45 -7.68
CA ALA A 49 -6.31 10.52 -8.75
C ALA A 49 -7.24 9.31 -8.79
N LEU A 50 -7.64 8.78 -7.62
CA LEU A 50 -8.55 7.65 -7.50
C LEU A 50 -9.98 8.03 -7.89
N ALA A 51 -10.47 9.23 -7.53
CA ALA A 51 -11.80 9.71 -7.96
C ALA A 51 -11.89 9.97 -9.48
N LEU A 52 -10.76 10.23 -10.14
CA LEU A 52 -10.68 10.36 -11.59
C LEU A 52 -10.61 9.00 -12.30
N THR A 53 -10.35 7.90 -11.58
CA THR A 53 -10.31 6.57 -12.21
C THR A 53 -11.66 6.18 -12.77
N THR A 54 -11.60 5.47 -13.90
CA THR A 54 -12.74 4.76 -14.46
C THR A 54 -12.55 3.27 -14.26
N ASP A 55 -13.63 2.51 -14.37
CA ASP A 55 -13.57 1.05 -14.28
C ASP A 55 -12.84 0.35 -15.46
N LYS A 56 -12.36 1.13 -16.45
CA LYS A 56 -11.57 0.60 -17.57
C LYS A 56 -10.14 0.24 -17.11
N PRO A 57 -9.65 -0.99 -17.39
CA PRO A 57 -8.28 -1.38 -17.07
C PRO A 57 -7.25 -0.51 -17.82
N GLY A 58 -6.02 -0.48 -17.30
CA GLY A 58 -4.90 0.25 -17.91
C GLY A 58 -4.86 1.77 -17.66
N LYS A 59 -6.00 2.39 -17.33
CA LYS A 59 -6.05 3.82 -16.98
C LYS A 59 -5.53 4.05 -15.57
N ILE A 60 -4.36 4.69 -15.48
CA ILE A 60 -3.75 5.15 -14.24
C ILE A 60 -3.68 6.67 -14.34
N PHE A 61 -4.10 7.33 -13.28
CA PHE A 61 -3.99 8.77 -13.10
C PHE A 61 -2.99 9.07 -11.99
N ALA A 62 -2.30 10.19 -12.13
CA ALA A 62 -1.53 10.81 -11.06
C ALA A 62 -1.85 12.32 -11.01
N ALA A 63 -1.62 12.92 -9.85
CA ALA A 63 -1.91 14.31 -9.55
C ALA A 63 -0.79 14.92 -8.71
N ALA A 64 -0.50 16.20 -8.95
CA ALA A 64 0.37 17.03 -8.13
C ALA A 64 -0.14 18.48 -8.11
N PHE A 65 0.25 19.26 -7.11
CA PHE A 65 0.00 20.70 -7.11
C PHE A 65 1.25 21.44 -7.60
N ASP A 66 1.07 22.27 -8.62
CA ASP A 66 2.04 23.28 -9.03
C ASP A 66 1.71 24.57 -8.27
N LYS A 67 2.69 25.13 -7.56
CA LYS A 67 2.51 26.34 -6.72
C LYS A 67 3.26 27.56 -7.27
N ARG A 68 3.95 27.44 -8.42
CA ARG A 68 4.85 28.50 -8.91
C ARG A 68 4.12 29.78 -9.31
N GLN A 69 2.93 29.65 -9.88
CA GLN A 69 2.09 30.76 -10.35
C GLN A 69 0.71 30.75 -9.65
N GLY A 70 0.70 30.33 -8.38
CA GLY A 70 -0.52 29.98 -7.67
C GLY A 70 -0.82 28.48 -7.73
N VAL A 71 -1.81 28.02 -6.96
CA VAL A 71 -2.12 26.59 -6.82
C VAL A 71 -2.89 26.09 -8.04
N THR A 72 -2.21 25.31 -8.88
CA THR A 72 -2.79 24.62 -10.04
C THR A 72 -2.69 23.10 -9.86
N LEU A 73 -3.79 22.39 -10.06
CA LEU A 73 -3.82 20.94 -10.09
C LEU A 73 -3.24 20.43 -11.43
N VAL A 74 -2.12 19.74 -11.39
CA VAL A 74 -1.48 19.16 -12.57
C VAL A 74 -1.73 17.66 -12.61
N LEU A 75 -2.27 17.19 -13.72
CA LEU A 75 -2.74 15.81 -13.87
C LEU A 75 -1.97 15.08 -14.98
N ALA A 76 -1.65 13.82 -14.74
CA ALA A 76 -1.14 12.91 -15.77
C ALA A 76 -1.99 11.65 -15.83
N LYS A 77 -2.10 11.06 -17.03
CA LYS A 77 -2.86 9.84 -17.28
C LYS A 77 -2.12 8.93 -18.26
N ASN A 78 -2.21 7.62 -18.06
CA ASN A 78 -1.79 6.64 -19.08
C ASN A 78 -2.72 6.71 -20.31
N GLY A 79 -2.10 6.79 -21.49
CA GLY A 79 -2.80 7.00 -22.76
C GLY A 79 -3.28 8.43 -22.97
N PRO A 80 -4.03 8.68 -24.06
CA PRO A 80 -4.49 10.02 -24.40
C PRO A 80 -5.53 10.55 -23.41
N VAL A 81 -5.48 11.86 -23.20
CA VAL A 81 -6.51 12.62 -22.47
C VAL A 81 -7.70 12.80 -23.42
N THR A 82 -8.90 12.48 -22.93
CA THR A 82 -10.14 12.63 -23.69
C THR A 82 -11.02 13.74 -23.12
N ASP A 83 -12.02 14.19 -23.88
CA ASP A 83 -13.03 15.14 -23.40
C ASP A 83 -13.76 14.65 -22.15
N GLU A 84 -13.92 13.33 -22.05
CA GLU A 84 -14.53 12.70 -20.89
C GLU A 84 -13.67 12.84 -19.64
N ASP A 85 -12.35 12.77 -19.76
CA ASP A 85 -11.45 13.03 -18.63
C ASP A 85 -11.58 14.49 -18.18
N ASN A 86 -11.65 15.45 -19.12
CA ASN A 86 -11.87 16.87 -18.81
C ASN A 86 -13.22 17.13 -18.12
N ARG A 87 -14.30 16.49 -18.59
CA ARG A 87 -15.60 16.53 -17.92
C ARG A 87 -15.53 15.96 -16.51
N THR A 88 -14.77 14.88 -16.32
CA THR A 88 -14.59 14.24 -15.00
C THR A 88 -13.91 15.17 -14.02
N VAL A 89 -12.80 15.80 -14.41
CA VAL A 89 -12.05 16.72 -13.54
C VAL A 89 -12.91 17.92 -13.15
N ARG A 90 -13.63 18.53 -14.12
CA ARG A 90 -14.58 19.61 -13.83
C ARG A 90 -15.69 19.16 -12.89
N GLY A 91 -16.24 17.97 -13.11
CA GLY A 91 -17.28 17.40 -12.23
C GLY A 91 -16.78 17.18 -10.80
N LEU A 92 -15.55 16.68 -10.63
CA LEU A 92 -14.95 16.52 -9.31
C LEU A 92 -14.77 17.88 -8.62
N ILE A 93 -14.15 18.85 -9.32
CA ILE A 93 -13.91 20.19 -8.79
C ILE A 93 -15.25 20.84 -8.39
N GLN A 94 -16.27 20.74 -9.24
CA GLN A 94 -17.61 21.26 -8.94
C GLN A 94 -18.21 20.57 -7.70
N ALA A 95 -18.09 19.24 -7.60
CA ALA A 95 -18.63 18.49 -6.46
C ALA A 95 -17.97 18.89 -5.14
N ILE A 96 -16.64 19.05 -5.09
CA ILE A 96 -15.93 19.39 -3.84
C ILE A 96 -16.03 20.88 -3.47
N THR A 97 -16.26 21.76 -4.45
CA THR A 97 -16.38 23.22 -4.21
C THR A 97 -17.82 23.67 -3.99
N ALA A 98 -18.83 22.93 -4.45
CA ALA A 98 -20.25 23.29 -4.37
C ALA A 98 -20.66 23.73 -2.95
N PRO A 99 -21.34 24.88 -2.76
CA PRO A 99 -21.68 25.41 -1.43
C PRO A 99 -22.40 24.42 -0.51
N SER A 100 -23.19 23.52 -1.09
CA SER A 100 -23.91 22.45 -0.37
C SER A 100 -23.01 21.34 0.16
N THR A 101 -21.82 21.14 -0.42
CA THR A 101 -20.88 20.10 -0.01
C THR A 101 -20.17 20.50 1.28
N LYS A 102 -20.46 19.77 2.35
CA LYS A 102 -19.83 19.91 3.67
C LYS A 102 -18.90 18.75 3.99
N HIS A 103 -19.30 17.53 3.60
CA HIS A 103 -18.60 16.29 3.93
C HIS A 103 -18.60 15.32 2.74
N VAL A 104 -17.79 14.26 2.84
CA VAL A 104 -17.67 13.26 1.79
C VAL A 104 -18.99 12.59 1.37
N PRO A 105 -19.98 12.35 2.25
CA PRO A 105 -21.29 11.84 1.82
C PRO A 105 -21.97 12.67 0.72
N ASP A 106 -21.74 13.99 0.71
CA ASP A 106 -22.33 14.90 -0.29
C ASP A 106 -21.76 14.65 -1.70
N ILE A 107 -20.58 14.04 -1.81
CA ILE A 107 -19.93 13.71 -3.09
C ILE A 107 -20.04 12.24 -3.47
N TYR A 108 -20.69 11.39 -2.68
CA TYR A 108 -20.91 9.97 -3.03
C TYR A 108 -21.54 9.76 -4.41
N PRO A 109 -22.56 10.55 -4.85
CA PRO A 109 -23.12 10.38 -6.18
C PRO A 109 -22.08 10.54 -7.29
N PHE A 110 -21.11 11.46 -7.11
CA PHE A 110 -19.99 11.62 -8.04
C PHE A 110 -19.07 10.39 -8.00
N LEU A 111 -18.62 9.98 -6.81
CA LEU A 111 -17.70 8.84 -6.64
C LEU A 111 -18.30 7.54 -7.20
N LEU A 112 -19.56 7.25 -6.88
CA LEU A 112 -20.29 6.07 -7.35
C LEU A 112 -20.64 6.11 -8.84
N SER A 113 -20.66 7.29 -9.47
CA SER A 113 -20.89 7.38 -10.91
C SER A 113 -19.66 7.02 -11.75
N ARG A 114 -18.46 7.10 -11.17
CA ARG A 114 -17.18 6.97 -11.87
C ARG A 114 -16.37 5.74 -11.51
N GLY A 115 -16.27 5.49 -10.20
CA GLY A 115 -15.45 4.42 -9.63
C GLY A 115 -16.30 3.33 -9.00
N ARG A 116 -17.51 3.08 -9.52
CA ARG A 116 -18.42 2.07 -8.95
C ARG A 116 -17.73 0.72 -8.83
N ASN A 117 -17.17 0.19 -9.92
CA ASN A 117 -16.59 -1.14 -9.87
C ASN A 117 -15.32 -1.14 -9.00
N SER A 118 -14.57 -0.04 -8.94
CA SER A 118 -13.44 0.11 -8.01
C SER A 118 -13.88 0.04 -6.54
N ILE A 119 -14.96 0.77 -6.18
CA ILE A 119 -15.55 0.79 -4.85
C ILE A 119 -16.13 -0.59 -4.52
N GLU A 120 -16.93 -1.19 -5.40
CA GLU A 120 -17.50 -2.53 -5.23
C GLU A 120 -16.42 -3.59 -5.10
N LYS A 121 -15.34 -3.50 -5.88
CA LYS A 121 -14.17 -4.40 -5.76
C LYS A 121 -13.49 -4.24 -4.41
N GLN A 122 -13.36 -3.02 -3.89
CA GLN A 122 -12.77 -2.79 -2.59
C GLN A 122 -13.70 -3.24 -1.45
N ALA A 123 -15.02 -3.06 -1.58
CA ALA A 123 -16.03 -3.56 -0.65
C ALA A 123 -16.00 -5.10 -0.60
N ARG A 124 -16.01 -5.78 -1.75
CA ARG A 124 -15.87 -7.24 -1.85
C ARG A 124 -14.61 -7.75 -1.17
N LYS A 125 -13.50 -7.04 -1.37
CA LYS A 125 -12.23 -7.35 -0.71
C LYS A 125 -12.28 -7.20 0.81
N ILE A 126 -13.01 -6.21 1.33
CA ILE A 126 -13.23 -6.02 2.77
C ILE A 126 -14.10 -7.16 3.28
N PHE A 127 -15.19 -7.48 2.59
CA PHE A 127 -16.07 -8.60 2.89
C PHE A 127 -15.31 -9.94 2.96
N GLU A 128 -14.52 -10.29 1.95
CA GLU A 128 -13.73 -11.54 1.95
C GLU A 128 -12.80 -11.64 3.17
N ALA A 129 -12.26 -10.50 3.62
CA ALA A 129 -11.42 -10.47 4.81
C ALA A 129 -12.24 -10.52 6.11
N ALA A 130 -13.41 -9.88 6.13
CA ALA A 130 -14.34 -9.91 7.25
C ALA A 130 -14.93 -11.32 7.46
N ASP A 131 -15.29 -12.01 6.38
CA ASP A 131 -15.77 -13.40 6.40
C ASP A 131 -14.72 -14.34 6.99
N LYS A 132 -13.46 -14.23 6.53
CA LYS A 132 -12.35 -15.00 7.10
C LYS A 132 -12.20 -14.71 8.59
N PHE A 133 -12.14 -13.43 8.97
CA PHE A 133 -12.02 -13.01 10.37
C PHE A 133 -13.20 -13.48 11.24
N SER A 134 -14.42 -13.53 10.68
CA SER A 134 -15.64 -13.88 11.42
C SER A 134 -15.59 -15.23 12.10
N ARG A 135 -14.89 -16.19 11.48
CA ARG A 135 -14.71 -17.56 11.97
C ARG A 135 -13.88 -17.62 13.25
N HIS A 136 -13.14 -16.55 13.54
CA HIS A 136 -12.24 -16.45 14.70
C HIS A 136 -12.82 -15.56 15.80
N ILE A 137 -13.94 -14.84 15.59
CA ILE A 137 -14.46 -13.88 16.57
C ILE A 137 -14.72 -14.52 17.93
N ASP A 138 -15.35 -15.70 17.98
CA ASP A 138 -15.70 -16.35 19.24
C ASP A 138 -14.45 -16.84 19.98
N ALA A 139 -13.48 -17.40 19.25
CA ALA A 139 -12.19 -17.82 19.80
C ALA A 139 -11.35 -16.65 20.31
N ILE A 140 -11.44 -15.48 19.68
CA ILE A 140 -10.78 -14.23 20.10
C ILE A 140 -11.50 -13.59 21.30
N SER A 141 -12.83 -13.76 21.39
CA SER A 141 -13.66 -13.06 22.38
C SER A 141 -13.34 -13.44 23.81
N GLU A 142 -13.15 -14.72 24.13
CA GLU A 142 -12.84 -15.14 25.51
C GLU A 142 -11.49 -14.58 26.02
N PRO A 143 -10.37 -14.69 25.27
CA PRO A 143 -9.11 -14.02 25.61
C PRO A 143 -9.25 -12.50 25.71
N TYR A 144 -10.00 -11.89 24.80
CA TYR A 144 -10.19 -10.44 24.80
C TYR A 144 -10.99 -9.95 26.01
N GLU A 145 -12.08 -10.62 26.36
CA GLU A 145 -12.87 -10.28 27.54
C GLU A 145 -12.06 -10.53 28.82
N SER A 146 -11.31 -11.64 28.91
CA SER A 146 -10.39 -11.88 30.02
C SER A 146 -9.35 -10.76 30.18
N HIS A 147 -8.79 -10.27 29.07
CA HIS A 147 -7.90 -9.11 29.07
C HIS A 147 -8.63 -7.84 29.50
N LYS A 148 -9.83 -7.58 28.99
CA LYS A 148 -10.65 -6.43 29.38
C LYS A 148 -10.94 -6.40 30.87
N TYR A 149 -11.31 -7.53 31.49
CA TYR A 149 -11.59 -7.60 32.94
C TYR A 149 -10.36 -7.31 33.82
N SER A 150 -9.14 -7.50 33.28
CA SER A 150 -7.92 -7.05 33.96
C SER A 150 -7.71 -5.53 33.93
N THR A 151 -8.51 -4.84 33.10
CA THR A 151 -8.53 -3.39 32.93
C THR A 151 -9.93 -2.84 33.21
N ARG A 152 -10.14 -1.52 33.14
CA ARG A 152 -11.50 -0.97 33.15
C ARG A 152 -12.24 -1.41 31.89
N LEU A 153 -13.43 -1.99 32.04
CA LEU A 153 -14.29 -2.37 30.91
C LEU A 153 -14.60 -1.12 30.06
N PRO A 154 -14.21 -1.10 28.77
CA PRO A 154 -14.57 0.01 27.89
C PRO A 154 -16.09 -0.01 27.67
N THR A 155 -16.69 1.17 27.66
CA THR A 155 -18.06 1.36 27.18
C THR A 155 -18.17 0.97 25.71
N LEU A 156 -19.38 0.69 25.22
CA LEU A 156 -19.57 0.39 23.79
C LEU A 156 -19.14 1.55 22.88
N ASP A 157 -19.23 2.80 23.34
CA ASP A 157 -18.77 3.96 22.58
C ASP A 157 -17.23 4.06 22.54
N GLU A 158 -16.54 3.67 23.62
CA GLU A 158 -15.07 3.56 23.62
C GLU A 158 -14.59 2.37 22.77
N GLU A 159 -15.34 1.27 22.78
CA GLU A 159 -15.03 0.07 22.00
C GLU A 159 -15.28 0.26 20.50
N PHE A 160 -16.39 0.92 20.15
CA PHE A 160 -16.83 1.24 18.80
C PHE A 160 -17.16 2.74 18.69
N PRO A 161 -16.14 3.59 18.46
CA PRO A 161 -16.34 5.03 18.32
C PRO A 161 -17.35 5.37 17.22
N GLY A 162 -18.30 6.23 17.54
CA GLY A 162 -19.37 6.67 16.61
C GLY A 162 -20.51 5.67 16.44
N SER A 163 -20.64 4.68 17.32
CA SER A 163 -21.65 3.63 17.20
C SER A 163 -23.05 4.00 17.66
N THR A 164 -23.27 5.16 18.29
CA THR A 164 -24.55 5.54 18.92
C THR A 164 -25.76 5.33 18.01
N HIS A 165 -25.74 5.87 16.79
CA HIS A 165 -26.85 5.71 15.84
C HIS A 165 -27.02 4.27 15.35
N TYR A 166 -25.92 3.55 15.17
CA TYR A 166 -25.97 2.14 14.82
C TYR A 166 -26.64 1.32 15.94
N ARG A 167 -26.28 1.57 17.20
CA ARG A 167 -26.88 0.90 18.36
C ARG A 167 -28.37 1.22 18.50
N GLN A 168 -28.77 2.47 18.28
CA GLN A 168 -30.18 2.89 18.27
C GLN A 168 -31.00 2.16 17.20
N ALA A 169 -30.44 1.99 15.99
CA ALA A 169 -31.09 1.23 14.92
C ALA A 169 -31.21 -0.27 15.24
N TYR A 170 -30.30 -0.79 16.07
CA TYR A 170 -30.22 -2.17 16.52
C TYR A 170 -30.84 -2.42 17.90
N GLU A 171 -31.66 -1.48 18.41
CA GLU A 171 -32.37 -1.59 19.71
C GLU A 171 -33.33 -2.79 19.73
N THR A 172 -32.73 -3.96 19.92
CA THR A 172 -33.36 -5.14 20.46
C THR A 172 -33.44 -4.95 21.97
N LYS A 173 -34.43 -5.57 22.63
CA LYS A 173 -34.60 -5.51 24.10
C LYS A 173 -33.44 -6.11 24.89
N GLN A 174 -32.36 -6.55 24.23
CA GLN A 174 -31.22 -7.23 24.81
C GLN A 174 -30.00 -6.30 24.82
N ALA A 175 -29.24 -6.31 25.92
CA ALA A 175 -28.00 -5.56 26.02
C ALA A 175 -26.99 -6.05 24.97
N LEU A 176 -26.53 -5.15 24.10
CA LEU A 176 -25.48 -5.42 23.12
C LEU A 176 -24.13 -5.60 23.84
N THR A 177 -23.41 -6.67 23.51
CA THR A 177 -22.04 -6.89 23.97
C THR A 177 -21.07 -6.51 22.86
N SER A 178 -19.77 -6.38 23.16
CA SER A 178 -18.78 -6.09 22.12
C SER A 178 -18.71 -7.18 21.06
N THR A 179 -18.79 -8.45 21.48
CA THR A 179 -18.81 -9.61 20.59
C THR A 179 -20.06 -9.62 19.71
N SER A 180 -21.26 -9.40 20.27
CA SER A 180 -22.47 -9.36 19.44
C SER A 180 -22.47 -8.20 18.46
N MET A 181 -21.92 -7.05 18.87
CA MET A 181 -21.74 -5.89 18.00
C MET A 181 -20.76 -6.18 16.85
N MET A 182 -19.64 -6.87 17.13
CA MET A 182 -18.68 -7.29 16.10
C MET A 182 -19.33 -8.23 15.09
N HIS A 183 -20.06 -9.26 15.56
CA HIS A 183 -20.82 -10.17 14.71
C HIS A 183 -21.84 -9.44 13.84
N ASN A 184 -22.61 -8.51 14.42
CA ASN A 184 -23.59 -7.72 13.68
C ASN A 184 -22.93 -6.86 12.60
N LEU A 185 -21.83 -6.15 12.92
CA LEU A 185 -21.11 -5.32 11.95
C LEU A 185 -20.53 -6.15 10.80
N VAL A 186 -19.97 -7.32 11.10
CA VAL A 186 -19.45 -8.23 10.08
C VAL A 186 -20.60 -8.76 9.22
N LYS A 187 -21.71 -9.20 9.84
CA LYS A 187 -22.90 -9.66 9.12
C LYS A 187 -23.49 -8.58 8.22
N ASP A 188 -23.51 -7.33 8.65
CA ASP A 188 -23.97 -6.21 7.83
C ASP A 188 -23.06 -5.98 6.64
N LEU A 189 -21.73 -6.04 6.82
CA LEU A 189 -20.80 -6.00 5.69
C LEU A 189 -21.05 -7.14 4.70
N GLN A 190 -21.46 -8.32 5.16
CA GLN A 190 -21.82 -9.45 4.31
C GLN A 190 -23.12 -9.19 3.53
N GLY A 191 -24.15 -8.66 4.19
CA GLY A 191 -25.42 -8.32 3.55
C GLY A 191 -25.32 -7.18 2.53
N LEU A 192 -24.38 -6.26 2.70
CA LEU A 192 -24.18 -5.12 1.80
C LEU A 192 -23.43 -5.49 0.50
N CYS A 193 -22.82 -6.67 0.40
CA CYS A 193 -21.99 -7.09 -0.73
C CYS A 193 -22.75 -7.87 -1.82
N THR A 194 -24.02 -8.23 -1.60
CA THR A 194 -24.77 -9.11 -2.52
C THR A 194 -25.33 -8.38 -3.74
N GLU A 195 -25.33 -7.05 -3.74
CA GLU A 195 -26.01 -6.24 -4.76
C GLU A 195 -25.17 -5.03 -5.21
N HIS A 196 -25.44 -4.53 -6.41
CA HIS A 196 -24.73 -3.37 -6.98
C HIS A 196 -25.15 -2.05 -6.36
N PHE A 197 -24.20 -1.12 -6.16
CA PHE A 197 -24.51 0.19 -5.60
C PHE A 197 -25.10 1.14 -6.64
N GLU A 198 -26.28 1.70 -6.35
CA GLU A 198 -26.85 2.79 -7.13
C GLU A 198 -26.29 4.17 -6.73
N LYS A 199 -26.51 5.22 -7.55
CA LYS A 199 -25.94 6.56 -7.30
C LYS A 199 -26.41 7.21 -5.98
N LYS A 200 -27.57 6.82 -5.46
CA LYS A 200 -28.17 7.34 -4.22
C LYS A 200 -28.39 6.22 -3.19
N ASP A 201 -27.55 5.20 -3.26
CA ASP A 201 -27.76 3.99 -2.49
C ASP A 201 -27.43 4.20 -1.00
N LYS A 202 -28.46 4.14 -0.16
CA LYS A 202 -28.33 4.22 1.30
C LYS A 202 -27.40 3.14 1.86
N ARG A 203 -27.27 2.00 1.16
CA ARG A 203 -26.36 0.91 1.52
C ARG A 203 -24.91 1.33 1.46
N PHE A 204 -24.54 2.24 0.57
CA PHE A 204 -23.17 2.75 0.53
C PHE A 204 -22.83 3.54 1.79
N THR A 205 -23.78 4.33 2.30
CA THR A 205 -23.62 5.03 3.59
C THR A 205 -23.48 4.03 4.74
N LEU A 206 -24.31 2.98 4.77
CA LEU A 206 -24.21 1.92 5.78
C LEU A 206 -22.87 1.19 5.71
N LEU A 207 -22.36 0.88 4.51
CA LEU A 207 -21.05 0.30 4.30
C LEU A 207 -19.96 1.17 4.90
N VAL A 208 -19.99 2.48 4.61
CA VAL A 208 -19.00 3.43 5.13
C VAL A 208 -19.02 3.47 6.66
N LEU A 209 -20.22 3.52 7.26
CA LEU A 209 -20.38 3.52 8.71
C LEU A 209 -19.82 2.24 9.35
N ALA A 210 -20.18 1.06 8.81
CA ALA A 210 -19.68 -0.22 9.29
C ALA A 210 -18.14 -0.32 9.17
N VAL A 211 -17.59 0.11 8.03
CA VAL A 211 -16.15 0.14 7.80
C VAL A 211 -15.44 1.07 8.78
N PHE A 212 -15.99 2.25 9.05
CA PHE A 212 -15.40 3.21 10.00
C PHE A 212 -15.41 2.68 11.44
N MET A 213 -16.54 2.11 11.89
CA MET A 213 -16.65 1.52 13.23
C MET A 213 -15.67 0.36 13.42
N LEU A 214 -15.61 -0.57 12.45
CA LEU A 214 -14.67 -1.70 12.51
C LEU A 214 -13.21 -1.23 12.42
N CYS A 215 -12.91 -0.23 11.61
CA CYS A 215 -11.56 0.31 11.50
C CYS A 215 -11.08 0.93 12.83
N SER A 216 -11.99 1.55 13.58
CA SER A 216 -11.70 2.21 14.85
C SER A 216 -11.89 1.31 16.07
N CYS A 217 -12.30 0.05 15.86
CA CYS A 217 -12.63 -0.86 16.94
C CYS A 217 -11.39 -1.31 17.74
N ARG A 218 -11.52 -1.31 19.07
CA ARG A 218 -10.48 -1.78 20.00
C ARG A 218 -10.26 -3.28 19.89
N PHE A 219 -11.32 -4.10 19.83
CA PHE A 219 -11.27 -5.55 19.63
C PHE A 219 -10.38 -5.94 18.44
N LEU A 220 -10.64 -5.36 17.26
CA LEU A 220 -9.86 -5.68 16.06
C LEU A 220 -8.40 -5.25 16.20
N SER A 221 -8.17 -4.11 16.84
CA SER A 221 -6.81 -3.61 17.10
C SER A 221 -6.07 -4.48 18.11
N TRP A 222 -6.75 -5.00 19.12
CA TRP A 222 -6.21 -5.96 20.07
C TRP A 222 -5.87 -7.29 19.39
N ALA A 223 -6.79 -7.82 18.57
CA ALA A 223 -6.59 -9.04 17.81
C ALA A 223 -5.36 -8.97 16.88
N CYS A 224 -5.13 -7.81 16.25
CA CYS A 224 -3.95 -7.56 15.42
C CYS A 224 -2.60 -7.59 16.17
N ASN A 225 -2.60 -7.61 17.50
CA ASN A 225 -1.40 -7.50 18.33
C ASN A 225 -1.17 -8.70 19.27
N ASN A 226 -2.20 -9.48 19.57
CA ASN A 226 -2.15 -10.47 20.66
C ASN A 226 -2.47 -11.91 20.24
N MET A 227 -2.79 -12.14 18.96
CA MET A 227 -3.22 -13.46 18.47
C MET A 227 -2.08 -14.32 17.93
N ASP A 228 -2.35 -15.61 17.76
CA ASP A 228 -1.47 -16.54 17.07
C ASP A 228 -1.31 -16.20 15.57
N ALA A 229 -0.43 -16.89 14.86
CA ALA A 229 -0.05 -16.47 13.50
C ALA A 229 -1.19 -16.51 12.46
N GLU A 230 -2.15 -17.44 12.58
CA GLU A 230 -3.23 -17.55 11.59
C GLU A 230 -4.32 -16.50 11.86
N ASP A 231 -4.76 -16.41 13.11
CA ASP A 231 -5.73 -15.43 13.57
C ASP A 231 -5.22 -14.00 13.36
N LEU A 232 -3.94 -13.79 13.66
CA LEU A 232 -3.23 -12.53 13.43
C LEU A 232 -3.27 -12.13 11.96
N GLN A 233 -3.06 -13.07 11.03
CA GLN A 233 -3.05 -12.77 9.61
C GLN A 233 -4.44 -12.34 9.10
N SER A 234 -5.52 -13.00 9.54
CA SER A 234 -6.89 -12.64 9.15
C SER A 234 -7.29 -11.27 9.70
N ALA A 235 -6.97 -10.99 10.97
CA ALA A 235 -7.22 -9.71 11.63
C ALA A 235 -6.44 -8.56 10.96
N GLN A 236 -5.14 -8.76 10.71
CA GLN A 236 -4.28 -7.78 10.04
C GLN A 236 -4.75 -7.52 8.61
N ASP A 237 -5.18 -8.55 7.89
CA ASP A 237 -5.73 -8.42 6.54
C ASP A 237 -7.00 -7.57 6.51
N LEU A 238 -7.93 -7.83 7.44
CA LEU A 238 -9.14 -7.03 7.58
C LEU A 238 -8.80 -5.58 7.96
N LYS A 239 -8.00 -5.37 9.02
CA LYS A 239 -7.58 -4.04 9.48
C LYS A 239 -6.92 -3.24 8.38
N ARG A 240 -6.01 -3.84 7.61
CA ARG A 240 -5.33 -3.20 6.48
C ARG A 240 -6.30 -2.74 5.41
N ARG A 241 -7.31 -3.56 5.07
CA ARG A 241 -8.31 -3.24 4.02
C ARG A 241 -9.28 -2.16 4.48
N LEU A 242 -9.74 -2.23 5.72
CA LEU A 242 -10.57 -1.18 6.34
C LEU A 242 -9.82 0.15 6.39
N SER A 243 -8.57 0.12 6.86
CA SER A 243 -7.71 1.32 6.97
C SER A 243 -7.48 1.97 5.62
N LYS A 244 -7.25 1.18 4.57
CA LYS A 244 -7.10 1.70 3.20
C LYS A 244 -8.36 2.42 2.71
N PHE A 245 -9.54 1.85 2.96
CA PHE A 245 -10.81 2.46 2.56
C PHE A 245 -11.13 3.71 3.38
N CYS A 246 -10.97 3.66 4.70
CA CYS A 246 -11.14 4.82 5.58
C CYS A 246 -10.19 5.96 5.22
N ARG A 247 -8.93 5.65 4.88
CA ARG A 247 -7.94 6.66 4.46
C ARG A 247 -8.38 7.40 3.21
N TYR A 248 -8.94 6.70 2.23
CA TYR A 248 -9.47 7.33 1.02
C TYR A 248 -10.58 8.34 1.36
N LEU A 249 -11.54 7.95 2.20
CA LEU A 249 -12.63 8.84 2.61
C LEU A 249 -12.13 10.04 3.43
N LYS A 250 -11.27 9.81 4.43
CA LYS A 250 -10.64 10.89 5.20
C LYS A 250 -9.87 11.87 4.31
N SER A 251 -9.18 11.37 3.29
CA SER A 251 -8.45 12.22 2.33
C SER A 251 -9.41 13.05 1.47
N MET A 252 -10.60 12.55 1.17
CA MET A 252 -11.66 13.30 0.49
C MET A 252 -12.28 14.38 1.40
N ASP A 253 -12.50 14.12 2.69
CA ASP A 253 -12.99 15.15 3.63
C ASP A 253 -11.97 16.28 3.74
N LYS A 254 -10.69 15.92 3.86
CA LYS A 254 -9.58 16.89 3.84
C LYS A 254 -9.57 17.68 2.53
N LEU A 255 -9.71 17.01 1.38
CA LEU A 255 -9.80 17.67 0.07
C LEU A 255 -10.94 18.69 0.01
N ILE A 256 -12.14 18.33 0.50
CA ILE A 256 -13.28 19.26 0.58
C ILE A 256 -12.90 20.47 1.45
N GLY A 257 -12.36 20.24 2.65
CA GLY A 257 -11.92 21.31 3.55
C GLY A 257 -10.82 22.21 2.95
N HIS A 258 -9.92 21.66 2.13
CA HIS A 258 -8.95 22.44 1.38
C HIS A 258 -9.59 23.24 0.25
N ALA A 259 -10.47 22.63 -0.54
CA ALA A 259 -11.15 23.26 -1.65
C ALA A 259 -11.98 24.48 -1.18
N LYS A 260 -12.62 24.40 -0.01
CA LYS A 260 -13.39 25.50 0.59
C LYS A 260 -12.56 26.70 1.02
N ARG A 261 -11.28 26.50 1.32
CA ARG A 261 -10.35 27.56 1.74
C ARG A 261 -9.68 28.26 0.57
N MET A 262 -9.84 27.76 -0.65
CA MET A 262 -9.25 28.38 -1.83
C MET A 262 -10.10 29.57 -2.29
N PRO A 263 -9.51 30.78 -2.42
CA PRO A 263 -10.25 32.01 -2.74
C PRO A 263 -10.78 32.08 -4.17
N SER A 264 -10.41 31.14 -5.05
CA SER A 264 -10.77 31.08 -6.46
C SER A 264 -11.13 29.65 -6.90
N SER A 265 -11.67 29.49 -8.10
CA SER A 265 -11.83 28.17 -8.71
C SER A 265 -10.49 27.44 -8.80
N ILE A 266 -10.46 26.16 -8.42
CA ILE A 266 -9.29 25.29 -8.55
C ILE A 266 -8.93 25.17 -10.04
N GLN A 267 -7.83 25.78 -10.45
CA GLN A 267 -7.32 25.63 -11.81
C GLN A 267 -6.72 24.24 -11.99
N TYR A 268 -6.85 23.66 -13.19
CA TYR A 268 -6.19 22.41 -13.52
C TYR A 268 -5.63 22.41 -14.94
N ARG A 269 -4.61 21.58 -15.16
CA ARG A 269 -4.04 21.33 -16.48
C ARG A 269 -3.53 19.90 -16.58
N TRP A 270 -3.54 19.36 -17.79
CA TRP A 270 -2.92 18.07 -18.08
C TRP A 270 -1.45 18.26 -18.43
N VAL A 271 -0.62 17.30 -18.02
CA VAL A 271 0.73 17.15 -18.54
C VAL A 271 0.61 16.77 -20.02
N ASN A 272 1.26 17.55 -20.89
CA ASN A 272 1.31 17.23 -22.31
C ASN A 272 1.86 15.80 -22.49
N PRO A 273 1.32 15.01 -23.43
CA PRO A 273 1.99 13.78 -23.81
C PRO A 273 3.40 14.16 -24.25
N ILE A 274 4.40 13.65 -23.52
CA ILE A 274 5.80 14.00 -23.80
C ILE A 274 6.15 13.47 -25.19
N TYR A 275 5.55 12.35 -25.62
CA TYR A 275 5.52 11.78 -26.99
C TYR A 275 4.31 10.83 -27.13
N ASP A 276 4.15 10.17 -28.29
CA ASP A 276 3.29 8.98 -28.55
C ASP A 276 3.73 7.75 -27.71
N GLY A 277 4.21 7.98 -26.48
CA GLY A 277 5.18 7.23 -25.67
C GLY A 277 4.75 5.87 -25.13
N GLU A 278 4.05 5.11 -25.96
CA GLU A 278 3.91 3.67 -25.83
C GLU A 278 4.68 3.01 -26.97
N SER A 279 5.56 2.07 -26.63
CA SER A 279 6.29 1.29 -27.64
C SER A 279 6.14 -0.19 -27.31
N THR A 280 6.02 -1.03 -28.33
CA THR A 280 5.96 -2.47 -28.14
C THR A 280 7.36 -3.06 -28.27
N LEU A 281 7.79 -3.74 -27.22
CA LEU A 281 9.04 -4.48 -27.16
C LEU A 281 8.75 -5.99 -27.22
N ALA A 282 9.45 -6.69 -28.09
CA ALA A 282 9.43 -8.15 -28.12
C ALA A 282 10.54 -8.71 -27.22
N LEU A 283 10.16 -9.53 -26.24
CA LEU A 283 11.10 -10.23 -25.36
C LEU A 283 11.64 -11.52 -26.02
N PRO A 284 12.83 -12.01 -25.60
CA PRO A 284 13.41 -13.27 -26.09
C PRO A 284 12.47 -14.47 -25.91
N ASP A 285 12.62 -15.50 -26.75
CA ASP A 285 11.80 -16.72 -26.69
C ASP A 285 11.95 -17.50 -25.38
N LYS A 286 13.17 -17.56 -24.83
CA LYS A 286 13.51 -18.35 -23.65
C LYS A 286 13.96 -17.46 -22.50
N HIS A 287 13.35 -17.65 -21.34
CA HIS A 287 13.73 -16.92 -20.12
C HIS A 287 15.15 -17.26 -19.65
N LEU A 288 15.62 -18.51 -19.84
CA LEU A 288 16.99 -18.93 -19.51
C LEU A 288 18.08 -18.11 -20.23
N SER A 289 17.81 -17.62 -21.44
CA SER A 289 18.75 -16.74 -22.15
C SER A 289 18.94 -15.40 -21.44
N VAL A 290 17.88 -14.89 -20.80
CA VAL A 290 17.95 -13.68 -19.98
C VAL A 290 18.73 -13.96 -18.70
N ILE A 291 18.45 -15.10 -18.06
CA ILE A 291 19.13 -15.48 -16.82
C ILE A 291 20.64 -15.62 -17.05
N SER A 292 21.05 -16.32 -18.10
CA SER A 292 22.46 -16.45 -18.51
C SER A 292 23.14 -15.08 -18.64
N ARG A 293 22.50 -14.12 -19.34
CA ARG A 293 23.01 -12.74 -19.45
C ARG A 293 23.11 -12.03 -18.10
N VAL A 294 22.21 -12.30 -17.16
CA VAL A 294 22.26 -11.72 -15.81
C VAL A 294 23.48 -12.23 -15.06
N PHE A 295 23.84 -13.51 -15.19
CA PHE A 295 25.05 -14.10 -14.61
C PHE A 295 26.34 -13.75 -15.38
N GLY A 296 26.24 -13.11 -16.55
CA GLY A 296 27.39 -12.65 -17.32
C GLY A 296 28.01 -13.73 -18.22
N GLY A 297 27.29 -14.82 -18.50
CA GLY A 297 27.79 -15.92 -19.32
C GLY A 297 26.79 -17.08 -19.42
N SER A 298 27.22 -18.19 -20.02
CA SER A 298 26.45 -19.44 -19.98
C SER A 298 26.38 -19.95 -18.55
N LEU A 299 25.22 -20.43 -18.14
CA LEU A 299 25.04 -21.15 -16.89
C LEU A 299 25.71 -22.53 -16.97
N SER A 300 26.07 -23.12 -15.84
CA SER A 300 26.44 -24.54 -15.82
C SER A 300 25.21 -25.39 -16.16
N GLU A 301 25.39 -26.57 -16.75
CA GLU A 301 24.28 -27.49 -17.06
C GLU A 301 23.46 -27.84 -15.80
N SER A 302 24.13 -27.95 -14.66
CA SER A 302 23.51 -28.14 -13.34
C SER A 302 22.63 -26.96 -12.95
N ASP A 303 23.11 -25.72 -13.07
CA ASP A 303 22.34 -24.52 -12.72
C ASP A 303 21.15 -24.33 -13.67
N GLU A 304 21.34 -24.58 -14.96
CA GLU A 304 20.25 -24.54 -15.94
C GLU A 304 19.15 -25.53 -15.57
N GLN A 305 19.52 -26.77 -15.23
CA GLN A 305 18.54 -27.79 -14.82
C GLN A 305 17.79 -27.37 -13.55
N ILE A 306 18.49 -26.86 -12.53
CA ILE A 306 17.87 -26.43 -11.27
C ILE A 306 16.90 -25.27 -11.50
N LEU A 307 17.31 -24.30 -12.33
CA LEU A 307 16.48 -23.15 -12.65
C LEU A 307 15.28 -23.53 -13.51
N ASP A 308 15.46 -24.42 -14.49
CA ASP A 308 14.36 -24.92 -15.33
C ASP A 308 13.33 -25.70 -14.49
N GLU A 309 13.78 -26.56 -13.57
CA GLU A 309 12.90 -27.27 -12.65
C GLU A 309 12.12 -26.31 -11.73
N ARG A 310 12.81 -25.35 -11.11
CA ARG A 310 12.20 -24.36 -10.20
C ARG A 310 11.32 -23.35 -10.90
N LEU A 311 11.59 -23.06 -12.17
CA LEU A 311 10.90 -22.07 -12.99
C LEU A 311 10.12 -22.72 -14.15
N HIS A 312 9.75 -24.00 -14.08
CA HIS A 312 9.07 -24.68 -15.20
C HIS A 312 7.78 -23.94 -15.62
N ASP A 313 7.02 -23.47 -14.63
CA ASP A 313 5.82 -22.64 -14.76
C ASP A 313 6.04 -21.30 -15.48
N LEU A 314 7.28 -20.81 -15.46
CA LEU A 314 7.67 -19.53 -16.03
C LEU A 314 7.70 -19.60 -17.55
N GLN A 315 8.13 -20.70 -18.17
CA GLN A 315 8.34 -20.75 -19.61
C GLN A 315 7.04 -20.54 -20.40
N GLU A 316 5.92 -21.14 -19.95
CA GLU A 316 4.60 -20.94 -20.55
C GLU A 316 4.11 -19.48 -20.38
N LYS A 317 4.20 -18.96 -19.16
CA LYS A 317 3.82 -17.58 -18.82
C LYS A 317 4.71 -16.55 -19.55
N TRP A 318 5.98 -16.88 -19.76
CA TRP A 318 6.94 -16.07 -20.49
C TRP A 318 6.55 -15.97 -21.96
N SER A 319 6.31 -17.11 -22.60
CA SER A 319 5.98 -17.24 -24.02
C SER A 319 4.65 -16.57 -24.38
N SER A 320 3.65 -16.68 -23.51
CA SER A 320 2.33 -16.07 -23.70
C SER A 320 2.30 -14.54 -23.62
N SER A 321 3.36 -13.91 -23.09
CA SER A 321 3.40 -12.46 -22.83
C SER A 321 4.70 -11.80 -23.32
N ARG A 322 5.18 -12.21 -24.50
CA ARG A 322 6.45 -11.72 -25.07
C ARG A 322 6.40 -10.27 -25.55
N ASN A 323 5.25 -9.82 -26.05
CA ASN A 323 5.08 -8.45 -26.51
C ASN A 323 4.65 -7.59 -25.34
N VAL A 324 5.51 -6.66 -24.93
CA VAL A 324 5.24 -5.75 -23.83
C VAL A 324 5.13 -4.33 -24.37
N THR A 325 4.00 -3.70 -24.11
CA THR A 325 3.84 -2.27 -24.37
C THR A 325 4.42 -1.47 -23.20
N ILE A 326 5.64 -0.97 -23.38
CA ILE A 326 6.34 -0.11 -22.43
C ILE A 326 5.80 1.32 -22.53
N ARG A 327 5.78 2.04 -21.41
CA ARG A 327 5.36 3.44 -21.35
C ARG A 327 6.02 4.16 -20.18
N LEU A 328 6.16 5.48 -20.31
CA LEU A 328 6.55 6.30 -19.18
C LEU A 328 5.39 6.41 -18.18
N HIS A 329 5.60 5.92 -16.96
CA HIS A 329 4.58 5.93 -15.91
C HIS A 329 4.20 7.37 -15.50
N VAL A 330 2.94 7.57 -15.12
CA VAL A 330 2.36 8.90 -14.86
C VAL A 330 3.05 9.68 -13.75
N GLU A 331 3.61 8.97 -12.76
CA GLU A 331 4.37 9.56 -11.66
C GLU A 331 5.60 10.27 -12.18
N ILE A 332 6.36 9.59 -13.05
CA ILE A 332 7.59 10.13 -13.63
C ILE A 332 7.27 11.24 -14.63
N ARG A 333 6.16 11.12 -15.38
CA ARG A 333 5.70 12.20 -16.26
C ARG A 333 5.40 13.48 -15.50
N LEU A 334 4.72 13.40 -14.36
CA LEU A 334 4.45 14.57 -13.53
C LEU A 334 5.73 15.16 -12.97
N LEU A 335 6.59 14.31 -12.39
CA LEU A 335 7.86 14.74 -11.84
C LEU A 335 8.68 15.49 -12.89
N LEU A 336 8.87 14.92 -14.08
CA LEU A 336 9.66 15.55 -15.13
C LEU A 336 9.05 16.86 -15.62
N HIS A 337 7.72 16.91 -15.73
CA HIS A 337 7.00 18.11 -16.15
C HIS A 337 7.08 19.25 -15.12
N LEU A 338 7.12 18.90 -13.84
CA LEU A 338 7.17 19.84 -12.72
C LEU A 338 8.58 20.03 -12.15
N SER A 339 9.59 19.37 -12.71
CA SER A 339 10.97 19.58 -12.32
C SER A 339 11.52 20.75 -13.10
N ASP A 340 11.55 21.91 -12.44
CA ASP A 340 12.27 23.09 -12.89
C ASP A 340 13.32 23.41 -11.83
N PRO A 341 14.57 23.67 -12.23
CA PRO A 341 15.66 23.96 -11.30
C PRO A 341 15.42 25.20 -10.42
N SER A 342 14.39 26.00 -10.67
CA SER A 342 14.03 27.17 -9.85
C SER A 342 13.19 26.86 -8.61
N ILE A 343 12.69 25.63 -8.42
CA ILE A 343 11.95 25.26 -7.20
C ILE A 343 12.95 24.99 -6.06
N GLY A 344 12.77 25.69 -4.93
CA GLY A 344 13.64 25.54 -3.75
C GLY A 344 13.72 24.10 -3.22
N GLU A 345 14.93 23.73 -2.78
CA GLU A 345 15.36 22.35 -2.46
C GLU A 345 14.62 21.73 -1.25
N ASP A 346 13.97 22.53 -0.39
CA ASP A 346 13.55 22.08 0.94
C ASP A 346 12.07 21.66 1.08
N GLN A 347 11.21 21.94 0.09
CA GLN A 347 9.77 21.66 0.24
C GLN A 347 9.37 20.28 -0.28
N PRO A 348 8.60 19.49 0.49
CA PRO A 348 8.00 18.26 0.00
C PRO A 348 7.14 18.49 -1.25
N MET A 349 7.39 17.71 -2.29
CA MET A 349 6.68 17.74 -3.56
C MET A 349 5.87 16.43 -3.73
N PRO A 350 4.65 16.37 -3.17
CA PRO A 350 3.87 15.15 -3.19
C PRO A 350 3.29 14.88 -4.59
N ILE A 351 3.35 13.61 -4.99
CA ILE A 351 2.65 13.05 -6.15
C ILE A 351 1.68 12.00 -5.63
N GLY A 352 0.39 12.20 -5.88
CA GLY A 352 -0.63 11.21 -5.59
C GLY A 352 -1.02 10.42 -6.83
N CYS A 353 -1.33 9.15 -6.65
CA CYS A 353 -1.55 8.20 -7.73
C CYS A 353 -2.75 7.31 -7.44
N SER A 354 -3.52 7.04 -8.50
CA SER A 354 -4.65 6.10 -8.45
C SER A 354 -4.25 4.65 -8.11
N LYS A 355 -2.96 4.32 -8.27
CA LYS A 355 -2.34 3.07 -7.85
C LYS A 355 -1.04 3.42 -7.12
N ARG A 356 -0.64 2.57 -6.17
CA ARG A 356 0.67 2.70 -5.52
C ARG A 356 1.79 2.66 -6.56
N THR A 357 2.81 3.46 -6.30
CA THR A 357 4.03 3.60 -7.09
C THR A 357 4.68 2.23 -7.31
N CYS A 358 5.14 1.94 -8.52
CA CYS A 358 5.84 0.69 -8.81
C CYS A 358 7.29 0.70 -8.31
N LEU A 359 7.97 -0.45 -8.34
CA LEU A 359 9.38 -0.56 -7.97
C LEU A 359 10.24 0.48 -8.72
N CYS A 360 10.16 0.50 -10.06
CA CYS A 360 10.98 1.36 -10.90
C CYS A 360 10.71 2.86 -10.65
N CYS A 361 9.44 3.26 -10.52
CA CYS A 361 9.10 4.64 -10.17
C CYS A 361 9.68 5.04 -8.81
N THR A 362 9.63 4.13 -7.83
CA THR A 362 10.18 4.38 -6.48
C THR A 362 11.69 4.58 -6.56
N LEU A 363 12.41 3.63 -7.18
CA LEU A 363 13.86 3.70 -7.36
C LEU A 363 14.25 4.97 -8.10
N TRP A 364 13.54 5.29 -9.18
CA TRP A 364 13.84 6.46 -10.00
C TRP A 364 13.62 7.77 -9.23
N ILE A 365 12.52 7.92 -8.49
CA ILE A 365 12.25 9.11 -7.67
C ILE A 365 13.31 9.27 -6.56
N GLU A 366 13.68 8.19 -5.87
CA GLU A 366 14.75 8.19 -4.85
C GLU A 366 16.08 8.69 -5.45
N GLU A 367 16.48 8.13 -6.58
CA GLU A 367 17.73 8.50 -7.27
C GLU A 367 17.67 9.93 -7.81
N TYR A 368 16.52 10.37 -8.33
CA TYR A 368 16.33 11.75 -8.80
C TYR A 368 16.49 12.74 -7.65
N ASN A 369 15.82 12.50 -6.51
CA ASN A 369 15.96 13.32 -5.32
C ASN A 369 17.40 13.44 -4.85
N ARG A 370 18.14 12.33 -4.83
CA ARG A 370 19.56 12.32 -4.43
C ARG A 370 20.43 13.15 -5.37
N ASN A 371 20.24 13.02 -6.69
CA ASN A 371 21.08 13.69 -7.68
C ASN A 371 20.73 15.17 -7.86
N PHE A 372 19.48 15.57 -7.64
CA PHE A 372 19.01 16.94 -7.89
C PHE A 372 18.57 17.68 -6.63
N LYS A 373 18.81 17.11 -5.45
CA LYS A 373 18.44 17.69 -4.15
C LYS A 373 16.96 18.13 -4.11
N THR A 374 16.10 17.29 -4.67
CA THR A 374 14.65 17.51 -4.63
C THR A 374 14.00 16.63 -3.56
N ASN A 375 12.76 16.95 -3.19
CA ASN A 375 11.99 16.18 -2.21
C ASN A 375 10.67 15.66 -2.80
N TRP A 376 10.74 14.99 -3.95
CA TRP A 376 9.59 14.31 -4.54
C TRP A 376 9.19 13.10 -3.72
N LEU A 377 7.93 12.98 -3.35
CA LEU A 377 7.44 11.84 -2.58
C LEU A 377 6.10 11.34 -3.09
N THR A 378 5.81 10.07 -2.82
CA THR A 378 4.52 9.44 -3.13
C THR A 378 3.93 8.90 -1.84
N SER A 379 2.64 8.59 -1.84
CA SER A 379 1.94 8.05 -0.67
C SER A 379 2.36 6.64 -0.24
N GLY A 380 3.22 5.99 -1.02
CA GLY A 380 3.79 4.69 -0.73
C GLY A 380 4.06 3.86 -1.98
N SER A 381 4.97 2.91 -1.83
CA SER A 381 5.32 1.96 -2.89
C SER A 381 4.49 0.68 -2.80
N SER A 382 4.22 0.08 -3.96
CA SER A 382 3.80 -1.32 -4.03
C SER A 382 4.98 -2.28 -3.95
N GLY A 383 6.20 -1.80 -4.20
CA GLY A 383 7.41 -2.62 -4.36
C GLY A 383 7.37 -3.55 -5.58
N LYS A 384 6.27 -3.56 -6.35
CA LYS A 384 6.06 -4.52 -7.43
C LYS A 384 6.78 -4.09 -8.70
N PRO A 385 7.56 -4.98 -9.33
CA PRO A 385 8.13 -4.74 -10.65
C PRO A 385 7.00 -4.65 -11.70
N ARG A 386 7.20 -3.76 -12.67
CA ARG A 386 6.22 -3.45 -13.72
C ARG A 386 6.91 -3.47 -15.08
N VAL A 387 6.66 -4.52 -15.84
CA VAL A 387 7.31 -4.78 -17.14
C VAL A 387 7.02 -3.68 -18.16
N ASP A 388 5.87 -3.01 -18.02
CA ASP A 388 5.41 -1.89 -18.84
C ASP A 388 6.07 -0.54 -18.51
N TRP A 389 7.10 -0.51 -17.65
CA TRP A 389 7.83 0.72 -17.30
C TRP A 389 8.91 1.04 -18.34
N ALA A 390 8.92 2.28 -18.83
CA ALA A 390 9.91 2.77 -19.78
C ALA A 390 10.89 3.75 -19.14
N LEU A 391 12.16 3.67 -19.57
CA LEU A 391 13.24 4.57 -19.19
C LEU A 391 12.92 6.01 -19.61
N PRO A 392 12.99 6.98 -18.69
CA PRO A 392 12.78 8.39 -18.99
C PRO A 392 13.68 8.95 -20.10
N HIS A 393 14.97 8.59 -20.14
CA HIS A 393 15.93 9.17 -21.11
C HIS A 393 15.68 8.68 -22.53
N ALA A 394 15.14 7.47 -22.66
CA ALA A 394 14.70 6.94 -23.93
C ALA A 394 13.56 7.76 -24.55
N ASN A 395 12.79 8.47 -23.71
CA ASN A 395 11.48 9.02 -24.03
C ASN A 395 11.35 10.53 -23.78
N ALA A 396 12.42 11.25 -23.45
CA ALA A 396 12.34 12.65 -23.04
C ALA A 396 13.21 13.57 -23.91
N ALA A 397 12.60 14.65 -24.43
CA ALA A 397 13.31 15.86 -24.86
C ALA A 397 13.49 16.85 -23.69
N VAL A 398 13.59 16.34 -22.46
CA VAL A 398 13.77 17.18 -21.28
C VAL A 398 15.20 17.72 -21.24
N ALA A 399 15.31 18.97 -20.79
CA ALA A 399 16.36 19.95 -21.06
C ALA A 399 17.78 19.64 -20.56
N ASP A 400 18.08 18.41 -20.13
CA ASP A 400 19.45 18.02 -19.80
C ASP A 400 19.64 16.50 -19.94
N LYS A 401 19.86 16.05 -21.18
CA LYS A 401 20.09 14.61 -21.50
C LYS A 401 21.24 13.99 -20.69
N SER A 402 22.16 14.81 -20.19
CA SER A 402 23.30 14.34 -19.39
C SER A 402 22.86 13.87 -18.00
N LYS A 403 21.87 14.55 -17.41
CA LYS A 403 21.52 14.42 -16.00
C LYS A 403 20.79 13.13 -15.68
N GLY A 404 19.72 12.82 -16.38
CA GLY A 404 18.95 11.66 -15.94
C GLY A 404 19.44 10.32 -16.53
N ASN A 405 20.41 10.31 -17.44
CA ASN A 405 21.13 9.08 -17.78
C ASN A 405 21.76 8.46 -16.51
N VAL A 406 22.23 9.31 -15.58
CA VAL A 406 22.73 8.88 -14.27
C VAL A 406 21.65 8.17 -13.46
N VAL A 407 20.44 8.73 -13.42
CA VAL A 407 19.28 8.18 -12.69
C VAL A 407 18.83 6.86 -13.30
N ASP A 408 18.70 6.79 -14.62
CA ASP A 408 18.31 5.59 -15.37
C ASP A 408 19.31 4.45 -15.14
N ASN A 409 20.62 4.72 -15.20
CA ASN A 409 21.66 3.75 -14.89
C ASN A 409 21.60 3.25 -13.44
N ALA A 410 21.29 4.12 -12.48
CA ALA A 410 21.11 3.72 -11.09
C ALA A 410 19.94 2.75 -10.93
N VAL A 411 18.81 3.01 -11.61
CA VAL A 411 17.66 2.09 -11.63
C VAL A 411 18.02 0.76 -12.27
N LEU A 412 18.68 0.76 -13.44
CA LEU A 412 19.14 -0.45 -14.13
C LEU A 412 20.03 -1.32 -13.22
N ARG A 413 20.99 -0.70 -12.53
CA ARG A 413 21.88 -1.39 -11.57
C ARG A 413 21.10 -1.97 -10.39
N ARG A 414 20.21 -1.19 -9.76
CA ARG A 414 19.42 -1.65 -8.59
C ARG A 414 18.48 -2.80 -8.98
N VAL A 415 17.79 -2.71 -10.12
CA VAL A 415 16.94 -3.80 -10.63
C VAL A 415 17.77 -5.05 -10.94
N SER A 416 18.93 -4.90 -11.58
CA SER A 416 19.83 -6.02 -11.87
C SER A 416 20.34 -6.67 -10.59
N HIS A 417 20.69 -5.90 -9.58
CA HIS A 417 21.13 -6.41 -8.28
C HIS A 417 20.01 -7.19 -7.59
N CYS A 418 18.78 -6.64 -7.55
CA CYS A 418 17.63 -7.34 -6.99
C CYS A 418 17.41 -8.68 -7.68
N LEU A 419 17.43 -8.72 -9.02
CA LEU A 419 17.23 -9.97 -9.75
C LEU A 419 18.33 -10.98 -9.49
N LYS A 420 19.60 -10.57 -9.54
CA LYS A 420 20.74 -11.44 -9.21
C LYS A 420 20.54 -12.10 -7.85
N ARG A 421 20.20 -11.31 -6.84
CA ARG A 421 19.98 -11.80 -5.47
C ARG A 421 18.86 -12.85 -5.41
N GLU A 422 17.71 -12.59 -6.06
CA GLU A 422 16.60 -13.56 -6.05
C GLU A 422 16.94 -14.85 -6.81
N LEU A 423 17.71 -14.77 -7.90
CA LEU A 423 18.16 -15.95 -8.64
C LEU A 423 19.21 -16.75 -7.86
N TRP A 424 20.18 -16.08 -7.24
CA TRP A 424 21.19 -16.72 -6.39
C TRP A 424 20.56 -17.46 -5.22
N ALA A 425 19.52 -16.90 -4.59
CA ALA A 425 18.79 -17.58 -3.52
C ALA A 425 18.07 -18.88 -3.98
N MET A 426 18.01 -19.14 -5.30
CA MET A 426 17.47 -20.37 -5.86
C MET A 426 18.53 -21.42 -6.21
N LEU A 427 19.80 -21.05 -6.30
CA LEU A 427 20.86 -22.01 -6.56
C LEU A 427 21.30 -22.65 -5.23
N PRO A 428 21.70 -23.94 -5.22
CA PRO A 428 22.26 -24.57 -4.03
C PRO A 428 23.51 -23.81 -3.57
N ASP A 429 23.71 -23.71 -2.25
CA ASP A 429 24.75 -22.90 -1.61
C ASP A 429 26.12 -23.08 -2.28
N GLU A 430 26.49 -22.14 -3.16
CA GLU A 430 27.90 -21.84 -3.37
C GLU A 430 28.31 -20.95 -2.19
N ASP A 431 29.12 -21.51 -1.29
CA ASP A 431 29.58 -20.94 -0.02
C ASP A 431 30.32 -19.58 -0.11
N GLU A 432 30.39 -18.94 -1.28
CA GLU A 432 31.07 -17.66 -1.48
C GLU A 432 30.29 -16.70 -2.38
N PHE A 433 29.08 -16.28 -1.97
CA PHE A 433 28.69 -14.91 -2.30
C PHE A 433 29.55 -13.97 -1.45
N THR A 434 30.78 -13.72 -1.91
CA THR A 434 31.58 -12.58 -1.47
C THR A 434 30.80 -11.33 -1.86
N THR A 435 29.89 -10.92 -0.97
CA THR A 435 29.26 -9.61 -1.01
C THR A 435 30.39 -8.59 -1.07
N ASP A 436 30.71 -8.09 -2.26
CA ASP A 436 31.72 -7.05 -2.44
C ASP A 436 31.36 -5.89 -1.49
N PRO A 437 32.11 -5.67 -0.40
CA PRO A 437 31.77 -4.65 0.58
C PRO A 437 31.84 -3.25 -0.04
N ALA A 438 32.67 -3.06 -1.08
CA ALA A 438 32.81 -1.77 -1.77
C ALA A 438 31.54 -1.37 -2.53
N PHE A 439 30.70 -2.34 -2.91
CA PHE A 439 29.42 -2.08 -3.57
C PHE A 439 28.35 -1.55 -2.60
N TYR A 440 28.45 -1.88 -1.31
CA TYR A 440 27.56 -1.33 -0.27
C TYR A 440 27.98 0.06 0.19
N VAL A 441 29.29 0.38 0.15
CA VAL A 441 29.85 1.66 0.60
C VAL A 441 29.64 2.78 -0.42
N THR A 442 29.53 2.47 -1.71
CA THR A 442 29.32 3.48 -2.78
C THR A 442 27.85 3.80 -3.06
N LEU A 443 26.91 3.03 -2.48
CA LEU A 443 25.47 3.26 -2.68
C LEU A 443 24.82 4.15 -1.61
N ASP A 444 25.50 4.45 -0.50
CA ASP A 444 25.07 5.43 0.51
C ASP A 444 26.14 5.68 1.62
N PRO A 445 26.59 6.92 1.89
CA PRO A 445 27.32 7.25 3.11
C PRO A 445 26.43 7.26 4.37
N GLN A 446 25.11 7.20 4.23
CA GLN A 446 24.10 7.09 5.29
C GLN A 446 23.16 5.89 5.08
N GLY A 447 23.70 4.66 5.11
CA GLY A 447 23.21 3.59 5.99
C GLY A 447 21.71 3.21 6.06
N ASP A 448 20.85 3.58 5.12
CA ASP A 448 19.41 3.46 5.34
C ASP A 448 18.85 2.08 4.98
N ARG A 449 17.88 1.59 5.77
CA ARG A 449 16.93 0.49 5.45
C ARG A 449 17.45 -0.94 5.23
N TRP A 450 18.68 -1.18 4.80
CA TRP A 450 19.25 -2.52 4.66
C TRP A 450 19.48 -3.22 6.02
N ALA A 451 19.60 -2.43 7.09
CA ALA A 451 19.57 -2.90 8.48
C ALA A 451 18.14 -3.30 8.94
N CYS A 452 17.10 -2.71 8.37
CA CYS A 452 15.71 -2.97 8.77
C CYS A 452 15.12 -4.25 8.15
N LEU A 453 15.54 -4.62 6.93
CA LEU A 453 15.15 -5.89 6.30
C LEU A 453 15.95 -7.10 6.78
N ARG A 454 17.20 -6.88 7.23
CA ARG A 454 17.91 -7.87 8.06
C ARG A 454 17.17 -8.11 9.38
N SER A 455 16.78 -7.04 10.09
CA SER A 455 15.98 -7.06 11.32
C SER A 455 14.65 -7.84 11.24
N LEU A 456 13.94 -7.81 10.10
CA LEU A 456 12.66 -8.55 9.93
C LEU A 456 12.85 -10.03 9.58
N THR A 457 13.89 -10.35 8.83
CA THR A 457 14.23 -11.73 8.45
C THR A 457 14.86 -12.49 9.63
N GLU A 458 15.71 -11.81 10.41
CA GLU A 458 16.24 -12.31 11.68
C GLU A 458 15.14 -12.50 12.73
N ARG A 459 14.14 -11.59 12.78
CA ARG A 459 12.94 -11.74 13.65
C ARG A 459 12.12 -12.97 13.30
N ARG A 460 11.94 -13.28 12.01
CA ARG A 460 11.17 -14.46 11.56
C ARG A 460 11.92 -15.75 11.86
N GLN A 461 13.23 -15.78 11.63
CA GLN A 461 14.08 -16.91 11.95
C GLN A 461 14.17 -17.15 13.48
N GLU A 462 14.28 -16.10 14.30
CA GLU A 462 14.26 -16.17 15.77
C GLU A 462 12.90 -16.61 16.33
N LEU A 463 11.79 -16.26 15.67
CA LEU A 463 10.46 -16.76 16.03
C LEU A 463 10.29 -18.25 15.72
N ASP A 464 10.79 -18.71 14.57
CA ASP A 464 10.76 -20.14 14.23
C ASP A 464 11.74 -20.95 15.09
N ARG A 465 12.85 -20.35 15.54
CA ARG A 465 13.75 -20.93 16.54
C ARG A 465 13.08 -21.06 17.91
N LYS A 466 12.41 -20.00 18.39
CA LYS A 466 11.61 -20.00 19.63
C LYS A 466 10.50 -21.06 19.60
N ARG A 467 9.79 -21.21 18.48
CA ARG A 467 8.76 -22.26 18.30
C ARG A 467 9.32 -23.68 18.43
N ARG A 468 10.50 -23.94 17.87
CA ARG A 468 11.17 -25.25 17.96
C ARG A 468 11.71 -25.54 19.36
N LEU A 469 12.22 -24.53 20.07
CA LEU A 469 12.70 -24.67 21.45
C LEU A 469 11.55 -24.84 22.46
N LEU A 470 10.41 -24.17 22.23
CA LEU A 470 9.17 -24.37 23.01
C LEU A 470 8.56 -25.76 22.78
N ALA A 471 8.59 -26.28 21.54
CA ALA A 471 8.15 -27.63 21.23
C ALA A 471 9.03 -28.67 21.95
N LYS A 472 10.36 -28.51 21.92
CA LYS A 472 11.30 -29.38 22.63
C LYS A 472 11.22 -29.28 24.15
N SER A 473 10.96 -28.09 24.72
CA SER A 473 10.76 -27.91 26.17
C SER A 473 9.49 -28.58 26.68
N LYS A 474 8.45 -28.70 25.86
CA LYS A 474 7.20 -29.40 26.21
C LYS A 474 7.33 -30.92 26.12
N GLU A 475 8.24 -31.43 25.29
CA GLU A 475 8.49 -32.86 25.12
C GLU A 475 9.44 -33.46 26.17
N HIS A 476 10.15 -32.65 26.98
CA HIS A 476 11.14 -33.14 27.96
C HIS A 476 10.80 -32.86 29.42
N THR A 477 9.60 -32.35 29.72
CA THR A 477 9.06 -32.31 31.09
C THR A 477 7.70 -32.99 31.16
N ALA A 478 7.69 -34.31 30.94
CA ALA A 478 6.76 -35.18 31.66
C ALA A 478 7.29 -35.36 33.10
N PRO A 479 6.53 -35.88 34.08
CA PRO A 479 5.21 -35.51 34.56
C PRO A 479 5.28 -35.20 36.08
N ALA A 480 5.31 -33.94 36.50
CA ALA A 480 5.37 -33.57 37.94
C ALA A 480 4.53 -32.33 38.31
N GLY A 481 3.57 -31.95 37.47
CA GLY A 481 2.80 -30.70 37.59
C GLY A 481 1.50 -30.76 38.39
N LYS A 482 1.28 -31.78 39.23
CA LYS A 482 0.04 -31.88 40.04
C LYS A 482 0.22 -31.50 41.52
N ALA A 483 1.44 -31.43 42.04
CA ALA A 483 1.68 -31.09 43.46
C ALA A 483 1.95 -29.58 43.71
N LEU A 484 2.42 -28.83 42.71
CA LEU A 484 2.81 -27.42 42.86
C LEU A 484 1.65 -26.41 42.67
N LEU A 485 0.54 -26.83 42.04
CA LEU A 485 -0.65 -25.99 41.84
C LEU A 485 -1.42 -25.73 43.15
N ALA A 486 -1.25 -26.58 44.16
CA ALA A 486 -1.90 -26.43 45.47
C ALA A 486 -1.22 -25.37 46.35
N SER A 487 0.10 -25.18 46.22
CA SER A 487 0.84 -24.19 47.03
C SER A 487 0.77 -22.77 46.46
N PHE A 488 0.56 -22.59 45.15
CA PHE A 488 0.50 -21.26 44.52
C PHE A 488 -0.83 -20.52 44.79
N LYS A 489 -1.92 -21.25 45.05
CA LYS A 489 -3.25 -20.69 45.34
C LYS A 489 -3.31 -19.93 46.68
N HIS A 490 -2.46 -20.29 47.64
CA HIS A 490 -2.38 -19.61 48.94
C HIS A 490 -1.51 -18.34 48.91
N LEU A 491 -0.59 -18.21 47.94
CA LEU A 491 0.28 -17.05 47.82
C LEU A 491 -0.42 -15.87 47.10
N VAL A 492 -1.29 -16.17 46.13
CA VAL A 492 -2.03 -15.16 45.35
C VAL A 492 -3.13 -14.46 46.18
N LEU A 493 -3.70 -15.15 47.17
CA LEU A 493 -4.68 -14.55 48.10
C LEU A 493 -4.04 -13.57 49.09
N ALA A 494 -2.72 -13.61 49.29
CA ALA A 494 -2.00 -12.70 50.19
C ALA A 494 -1.58 -11.37 49.54
N MET A 495 -1.68 -11.24 48.21
CA MET A 495 -1.21 -10.05 47.46
C MET A 495 -2.33 -9.10 47.02
N ALA A 496 -3.61 -9.48 47.18
CA ALA A 496 -4.77 -8.68 46.77
C ALA A 496 -5.15 -7.56 47.75
N ALA A 497 -4.31 -7.26 48.74
CA ALA A 497 -4.51 -6.16 49.69
C ALA A 497 -3.50 -5.03 49.45
N SER A 498 -3.68 -4.22 48.39
CA SER A 498 -3.29 -2.79 48.42
C SER A 498 -3.69 -1.99 47.16
N ARG A 499 -4.47 -0.93 47.41
CA ARG A 499 -4.44 0.42 46.80
C ARG A 499 -5.02 0.71 45.41
N SER A 500 -6.28 1.14 45.43
CA SER A 500 -6.84 2.50 45.16
C SER A 500 -6.18 3.51 44.18
N GLU A 501 -7.06 4.02 43.29
CA GLU A 501 -7.31 5.42 42.87
C GLU A 501 -6.24 6.22 42.09
N SER A 502 -6.59 6.75 40.90
CA SER A 502 -7.20 8.09 40.72
C SER A 502 -7.43 8.44 39.23
N GLU A 503 -8.26 9.45 39.03
CA GLU A 503 -8.94 9.95 37.82
C GLU A 503 -8.06 10.71 36.80
N VAL A 504 -8.62 11.05 35.62
CA VAL A 504 -8.79 12.44 35.09
C VAL A 504 -8.95 12.52 33.55
N PHE A 505 -10.15 12.98 33.17
CA PHE A 505 -10.53 13.93 32.09
C PHE A 505 -10.88 13.55 30.65
N ALA A 506 -11.84 14.36 30.20
CA ALA A 506 -12.70 14.35 29.04
C ALA A 506 -12.39 15.55 28.13
N ASP A 507 -12.60 15.39 26.83
CA ASP A 507 -12.90 16.48 25.89
C ASP A 507 -13.28 15.93 24.50
N GLN A 508 -14.51 15.45 24.30
CA GLN A 508 -15.06 15.15 22.95
C GLN A 508 -16.60 15.26 22.93
N ALA A 509 -17.15 16.48 22.82
CA ALA A 509 -18.59 16.72 22.73
C ALA A 509 -18.98 17.77 21.68
N LEU A 510 -18.33 17.78 20.51
CA LEU A 510 -18.68 18.69 19.40
C LEU A 510 -19.11 17.99 18.10
N LEU A 511 -19.18 16.66 18.07
CA LEU A 511 -19.60 15.89 16.89
C LEU A 511 -21.06 15.38 16.94
N ALA A 512 -21.77 15.61 18.06
CA ALA A 512 -23.09 15.02 18.31
C ALA A 512 -24.30 15.93 17.97
N GLN A 513 -24.12 17.02 17.22
CA GLN A 513 -25.22 17.96 16.91
C GLN A 513 -25.61 18.04 15.42
N GLN A 514 -25.11 17.15 14.55
CA GLN A 514 -25.46 17.18 13.12
C GLN A 514 -25.97 15.85 12.53
N PHE A 515 -26.34 14.90 13.39
CA PHE A 515 -27.14 13.72 13.06
C PHE A 515 -28.25 13.57 14.10
#